data_AF-A0A163RQS2-F1
#
_entry.id   AF-A0A163RQS2-F1
#
_cell.length_a   1.000
_cell.length_b   1.000
_cell.length_c   1.000
_cell.angle_alpha   90.00
_cell.angle_beta   90.00
_cell.angle_gamma   90.00
#
_symmetry.space_group_name_H-M   'P 1'
#
loop_
_entity.id
_entity.type
_entity.pdbx_description
1 polymer ?
#
loop_
_entity_poly.entity_id
_entity_poly.type
_entity_poly.pdbx_seq_one_letter_code
_entity_poly.pdbx_strand_id
1 'polypeptide(L)'
;MKAEGGRMTRQEPGADLSRLARELAFSGDLADEHARWTLYDQALGRGLHDLVAAAVAEDDDQVMASGVVVAALERVPSVDRARWVALTSDWAVADFVARRAAELEILESVSGAVPAPDDGLRPAAEGLGVDGWSDWLQLRAASSATRADVLDTLAASGRTRRIRHVAATTRGRGGGAGGEG
;
A
#
# COMPACT_ATOMS: atom_id res chain seq x y z
N MET A 1 19.29 20.30 -44.05
CA MET A 1 19.41 18.82 -43.93
C MET A 1 20.80 18.53 -43.41
N LYS A 2 21.05 17.88 -42.27
CA LYS A 2 20.27 16.88 -41.54
C LYS A 2 20.26 17.19 -40.04
N ALA A 3 19.15 16.89 -39.38
CA ALA A 3 19.05 16.83 -37.94
C ALA A 3 19.88 15.64 -37.43
N GLU A 4 20.79 15.90 -36.50
CA GLU A 4 21.45 14.86 -35.72
C GLU A 4 20.42 14.35 -34.70
N GLY A 5 19.80 13.22 -35.03
CA GLY A 5 19.00 12.44 -34.10
C GLY A 5 19.93 11.91 -33.02
N GLY A 6 19.92 12.56 -31.85
CA GLY A 6 20.50 12.02 -30.63
C GLY A 6 19.89 10.64 -30.39
N ARG A 7 20.71 9.60 -30.53
CA ARG A 7 20.36 8.25 -30.09
C ARG A 7 20.13 8.35 -28.59
N MET A 8 18.87 8.40 -28.17
CA MET A 8 18.49 8.01 -26.82
C MET A 8 18.89 6.54 -26.71
N THR A 9 20.04 6.28 -26.09
CA THR A 9 20.47 4.94 -25.73
C THR A 9 19.38 4.36 -24.84
N ARG A 10 18.71 3.31 -25.33
CA ARG A 10 17.79 2.54 -24.51
C ARG A 10 18.62 1.98 -23.36
N GLN A 11 18.38 2.46 -22.13
CA GLN A 11 19.05 1.94 -20.96
C GLN A 11 18.59 0.49 -20.79
N GLU A 12 19.52 -0.44 -20.73
CA GLU A 12 19.20 -1.84 -20.49
C GLU A 12 18.56 -1.96 -19.10
N PRO A 13 17.48 -2.73 -18.94
CA PRO A 13 16.85 -2.93 -17.65
C PRO A 13 17.84 -3.60 -16.67
N GLY A 14 17.72 -3.25 -15.38
CA GLY A 14 18.50 -3.86 -14.31
C GLY A 14 18.45 -5.40 -14.33
N ALA A 15 19.48 -6.03 -13.76
CA ALA A 15 19.61 -7.48 -13.80
C ALA A 15 18.44 -8.16 -13.07
N ASP A 16 18.00 -7.60 -11.95
CA ASP A 16 16.89 -8.14 -11.18
C ASP A 16 15.53 -7.87 -11.82
N LEU A 17 15.33 -6.72 -12.47
CA LEU A 17 14.12 -6.46 -13.26
C LEU A 17 13.99 -7.47 -14.42
N SER A 18 15.10 -7.76 -15.10
CA SER A 18 15.18 -8.76 -16.17
C SER A 18 14.96 -10.19 -15.65
N ARG A 19 15.43 -10.49 -14.43
CA ARG A 19 15.16 -11.76 -13.75
C ARG A 19 13.68 -11.91 -13.41
N LEU A 20 13.05 -10.86 -12.88
CA LEU A 20 11.63 -10.86 -12.55
C LEU A 20 10.76 -11.08 -13.79
N ALA A 21 11.08 -10.41 -14.90
CA ALA A 21 10.39 -10.60 -16.18
C ALA A 21 10.48 -12.06 -16.67
N ARG A 22 11.64 -12.70 -16.56
CA ARG A 22 11.82 -14.11 -16.93
C ARG A 22 11.02 -15.05 -16.04
N GLU A 23 11.01 -14.83 -14.72
CA GLU A 23 10.23 -15.64 -13.78
C GLU A 23 8.73 -15.63 -14.12
N LEU A 24 8.22 -14.49 -14.60
CA LEU A 24 6.83 -14.35 -15.00
C LEU A 24 6.54 -14.73 -16.46
N ALA A 25 7.56 -15.09 -17.24
CA ALA A 25 7.49 -15.19 -18.70
C ALA A 25 6.86 -13.94 -19.35
N PHE A 26 7.18 -12.76 -18.81
CA PHE A 26 6.64 -11.48 -19.23
C PHE A 26 7.35 -10.96 -20.48
N SER A 27 6.58 -10.47 -21.46
CA SER A 27 7.08 -10.05 -22.77
C SER A 27 6.85 -8.56 -23.09
N GLY A 28 6.47 -7.75 -22.09
CA GLY A 28 6.29 -6.30 -22.28
C GLY A 28 7.62 -5.55 -22.37
N ASP A 29 7.58 -4.33 -22.90
CA ASP A 29 8.76 -3.46 -23.00
C ASP A 29 9.13 -2.91 -21.63
N LEU A 30 10.27 -3.31 -21.06
CA LEU A 30 10.70 -2.87 -19.75
C LEU A 30 11.15 -1.39 -19.72
N ALA A 31 11.28 -0.73 -20.87
CA ALA A 31 11.46 0.73 -20.92
C ALA A 31 10.13 1.49 -20.77
N ASP A 32 8.99 0.82 -20.92
CA ASP A 32 7.67 1.43 -20.78
C ASP A 32 7.20 1.38 -19.31
N GLU A 33 6.78 2.53 -18.79
CA GLU A 33 6.35 2.68 -17.41
C GLU A 33 5.15 1.77 -17.07
N HIS A 34 4.17 1.71 -17.97
CA HIS A 34 2.96 0.90 -17.77
C HIS A 34 3.25 -0.60 -17.82
N ALA A 35 4.14 -1.04 -18.71
CA ALA A 35 4.59 -2.41 -18.78
C ALA A 35 5.39 -2.82 -17.54
N ARG A 36 6.31 -1.97 -17.04
CA ARG A 36 7.00 -2.20 -15.76
C ARG A 36 6.03 -2.29 -14.59
N TRP A 37 5.09 -1.35 -14.50
CA TRP A 37 4.05 -1.40 -13.46
C TRP A 37 3.26 -2.72 -13.52
N THR A 38 2.84 -3.12 -14.72
CA THR A 38 2.10 -4.37 -14.93
C THR A 38 2.91 -5.59 -14.49
N LEU A 39 4.22 -5.63 -14.77
CA LEU A 39 5.12 -6.68 -14.31
C LEU A 39 5.18 -6.72 -12.78
N TYR A 40 5.40 -5.57 -12.12
CA TYR A 40 5.48 -5.48 -10.67
C TYR A 40 4.15 -5.88 -9.99
N ASP A 41 3.01 -5.41 -10.48
CA ASP A 41 1.70 -5.73 -9.93
C ASP A 41 1.40 -7.23 -10.03
N GLN A 42 1.72 -7.86 -11.17
CA GLN A 42 1.60 -9.31 -11.33
C GLN A 42 2.53 -10.08 -10.38
N ALA A 43 3.78 -9.64 -10.24
CA ALA A 43 4.74 -10.27 -9.34
C ALA A 43 4.31 -10.21 -7.88
N LEU A 44 3.84 -9.04 -7.43
CA LEU A 44 3.29 -8.86 -6.09
C LEU A 44 2.06 -9.74 -5.87
N GLY A 45 1.16 -9.84 -6.86
CA GLY A 45 -0.02 -10.70 -6.82
C GLY A 45 0.30 -12.21 -6.75
N ARG A 46 1.47 -12.63 -7.26
CA ARG A 46 1.96 -14.02 -7.17
C ARG A 46 2.83 -14.30 -5.94
N GLY A 47 3.04 -13.32 -5.06
CA GLY A 47 3.88 -13.50 -3.87
C GLY A 47 5.39 -13.51 -4.15
N LEU A 48 5.85 -13.00 -5.29
CA LEU A 48 7.28 -12.93 -5.64
C LEU A 48 7.98 -11.75 -4.95
N HIS A 49 7.67 -11.50 -3.68
CA HIS A 49 8.03 -10.29 -2.94
C HIS A 49 9.53 -10.05 -2.88
N ASP A 50 10.33 -11.12 -2.73
CA ASP A 50 11.80 -11.02 -2.71
C ASP A 50 12.39 -10.56 -4.05
N LEU A 51 11.88 -11.09 -5.15
CA LEU A 51 12.33 -10.70 -6.50
C LEU A 51 11.91 -9.27 -6.83
N VAL A 52 10.73 -8.86 -6.38
CA VAL A 52 10.27 -7.47 -6.52
C VAL A 52 11.15 -6.54 -5.70
N ALA A 53 11.45 -6.87 -4.44
CA ALA A 53 12.31 -6.04 -3.59
C ALA A 53 13.72 -5.87 -4.19
N ALA A 54 14.27 -6.93 -4.78
CA ALA A 54 15.56 -6.87 -5.46
C ALA A 54 15.51 -5.97 -6.70
N ALA A 55 14.50 -6.14 -7.56
CA ALA A 55 14.32 -5.31 -8.75
C ALA A 55 14.09 -3.82 -8.41
N VAL A 56 13.30 -3.54 -7.37
CA VAL A 56 13.05 -2.18 -6.86
C VAL A 56 14.32 -1.52 -6.34
N ALA A 57 15.22 -2.28 -5.69
CA ALA A 57 16.48 -1.74 -5.18
C ALA A 57 17.45 -1.31 -6.30
N GLU A 58 17.34 -1.89 -7.49
CA GLU A 58 18.12 -1.54 -8.68
C GLU A 58 17.41 -0.56 -9.63
N ASP A 59 16.14 -0.20 -9.38
CA ASP A 59 15.35 0.62 -10.30
C ASP A 59 15.76 2.09 -10.19
N ASP A 60 16.35 2.62 -11.27
CA ASP A 60 16.75 4.03 -11.36
C ASP A 60 15.55 5.00 -11.32
N ASP A 61 14.35 4.51 -11.64
CA ASP A 61 13.12 5.28 -11.58
C ASP A 61 12.53 5.23 -10.16
N GLN A 62 12.99 6.12 -9.29
CA GLN A 62 12.52 6.20 -7.90
C GLN A 62 11.01 6.49 -7.78
N VAL A 63 10.39 7.11 -8.79
CA VAL A 63 8.94 7.35 -8.79
C VAL A 63 8.20 6.03 -8.98
N MET A 64 8.60 5.23 -9.97
CA MET A 64 8.09 3.86 -10.16
C MET A 64 8.36 3.01 -8.91
N ALA A 65 9.62 2.97 -8.47
CA ALA A 65 10.07 2.14 -7.35
C ALA A 65 9.28 2.44 -6.07
N SER A 66 9.07 3.72 -5.74
CA SER A 66 8.27 4.11 -4.58
C SER A 66 6.80 3.71 -4.68
N GLY A 67 6.20 3.80 -5.87
CA GLY A 67 4.86 3.30 -6.14
C GLY A 67 4.74 1.78 -5.87
N VAL A 68 5.74 1.02 -6.31
CA VAL A 68 5.81 -0.44 -6.10
C VAL A 68 5.97 -0.77 -4.62
N VAL A 69 6.82 -0.06 -3.88
CA VAL A 69 6.98 -0.26 -2.43
C VAL A 69 5.66 -0.04 -1.70
N VAL A 70 4.95 1.05 -1.98
CA VAL A 70 3.65 1.34 -1.37
C VAL A 70 2.62 0.25 -1.70
N ALA A 71 2.63 -0.23 -2.94
CA ALA A 71 1.78 -1.32 -3.38
C ALA A 71 2.13 -2.67 -2.73
N ALA A 72 3.40 -2.89 -2.40
CA ALA A 72 3.87 -4.07 -1.68
C ALA A 72 3.44 -4.05 -0.21
N LEU A 73 3.49 -2.89 0.46
CA LEU A 73 3.08 -2.73 1.86
C LEU A 73 1.63 -3.21 2.11
N GLU A 74 0.73 -3.02 1.14
CA GLU A 74 -0.67 -3.47 1.22
C GLU A 74 -0.84 -4.99 1.03
N ARG A 75 0.19 -5.71 0.58
CA ARG A 75 0.13 -7.13 0.18
C ARG A 75 1.02 -8.06 1.00
N VAL A 76 2.02 -7.50 1.68
CA VAL A 76 2.94 -8.25 2.53
C VAL A 76 2.41 -8.35 3.95
N PRO A 77 2.73 -9.42 4.70
CA PRO A 77 2.48 -9.49 6.13
C PRO A 77 3.07 -8.29 6.87
N SER A 78 2.45 -7.89 7.99
CA SER A 78 2.91 -6.75 8.79
C SER A 78 4.38 -6.87 9.22
N VAL A 79 4.83 -8.09 9.55
CA VAL A 79 6.22 -8.39 9.95
C VAL A 79 7.25 -8.06 8.88
N ASP A 80 6.85 -8.06 7.60
CA ASP A 80 7.75 -7.81 6.47
C ASP A 80 7.79 -6.34 6.06
N ARG A 81 6.83 -5.51 6.51
CA ARG A 81 6.73 -4.10 6.11
C ARG A 81 7.98 -3.29 6.45
N ALA A 82 8.63 -3.58 7.59
CA ALA A 82 9.84 -2.88 8.00
C ALA A 82 10.98 -3.00 6.97
N ARG A 83 11.11 -4.18 6.34
CA ARG A 83 12.08 -4.40 5.25
C ARG A 83 11.77 -3.54 4.03
N TRP A 84 10.49 -3.42 3.66
CA TRP A 84 10.07 -2.59 2.53
C TRP A 84 10.28 -1.09 2.79
N VAL A 85 10.02 -0.63 4.01
CA VAL A 85 10.32 0.76 4.41
C VAL A 85 11.82 1.03 4.29
N ALA A 86 12.67 0.10 4.74
CA ALA A 86 14.13 0.23 4.70
C ALA A 86 14.70 0.38 3.27
N LEU A 87 14.03 -0.15 2.24
CA LEU A 87 14.45 0.05 0.84
C LEU A 87 14.41 1.53 0.43
N THR A 88 13.59 2.33 1.11
CA THR A 88 13.31 3.72 0.73
C THR A 88 13.97 4.74 1.65
N SER A 89 14.81 4.30 2.60
CA SER A 89 15.35 5.16 3.67
C SER A 89 16.11 6.39 3.16
N ASP A 90 16.76 6.28 2.00
CA ASP A 90 17.54 7.37 1.40
C ASP A 90 16.74 8.14 0.31
N TRP A 91 15.46 7.83 0.14
CA TRP A 91 14.61 8.45 -0.88
C TRP A 91 13.82 9.62 -0.31
N ALA A 92 13.48 10.60 -1.15
CA ALA A 92 12.66 11.75 -0.75
C ALA A 92 11.26 11.37 -0.20
N VAL A 93 10.80 10.14 -0.47
CA VAL A 93 9.49 9.61 -0.06
C VAL A 93 9.53 8.77 1.23
N ALA A 94 10.69 8.63 1.89
CA ALA A 94 10.87 7.76 3.05
C ALA A 94 9.80 7.97 4.14
N ASP A 95 9.55 9.24 4.52
CA ASP A 95 8.54 9.60 5.52
C ASP A 95 7.12 9.20 5.11
N PHE A 96 6.81 9.31 3.81
CA PHE A 96 5.51 8.89 3.28
C PHE A 96 5.35 7.37 3.35
N VAL A 97 6.37 6.61 2.97
CA VAL A 97 6.37 5.14 3.00
C VAL A 97 6.26 4.63 4.44
N ALA A 98 7.06 5.18 5.36
CA ALA A 98 7.01 4.84 6.78
C ALA A 98 5.63 5.14 7.40
N ARG A 99 5.07 6.31 7.11
CA ARG A 99 3.71 6.65 7.54
C ARG A 99 2.69 5.66 6.98
N ARG A 100 2.77 5.29 5.70
CA ARG A 100 1.82 4.35 5.10
C ARG A 100 1.90 2.96 5.74
N ALA A 101 3.09 2.48 6.09
CA ALA A 101 3.26 1.24 6.84
C ALA A 101 2.55 1.30 8.20
N ALA A 102 2.73 2.38 8.96
CA ALA A 102 2.06 2.59 10.25
C ALA A 102 0.52 2.71 10.11
N GLU A 103 0.04 3.38 9.06
CA GLU A 103 -1.41 3.47 8.79
C GLU A 103 -2.03 2.10 8.47
N LEU A 104 -1.29 1.18 7.84
CA LEU A 104 -1.76 -0.17 7.56
C LEU A 104 -1.88 -1.02 8.83
N GLU A 105 -0.98 -0.86 9.80
CA GLU A 105 -1.10 -1.52 11.11
C GLU A 105 -2.38 -1.09 11.85
N ILE A 106 -2.72 0.20 11.78
CA ILE A 106 -3.99 0.71 12.30
C ILE A 106 -5.16 0.06 11.57
N LEU A 107 -5.12 -0.01 10.23
CA LEU A 107 -6.20 -0.63 9.44
C LEU A 107 -6.42 -2.10 9.80
N GLU A 108 -5.37 -2.86 10.01
CA GLU A 108 -5.46 -4.27 10.43
C GLU A 108 -6.13 -4.41 11.80
N SER A 109 -5.72 -3.57 12.76
CA SER A 109 -6.29 -3.54 14.11
C SER A 109 -7.78 -3.15 14.11
N VAL A 110 -8.21 -2.20 13.27
CA VAL A 110 -9.63 -1.76 13.25
C VAL A 110 -10.53 -2.58 12.33
N SER A 111 -9.97 -3.32 11.38
CA SER A 111 -10.71 -4.27 10.53
C SER A 111 -10.88 -5.63 11.18
N GLY A 112 -10.08 -5.97 12.20
CA GLY A 112 -10.10 -7.30 12.81
C GLY A 112 -9.50 -8.39 11.91
N ALA A 113 -8.77 -7.99 10.86
CA ALA A 113 -8.05 -8.92 9.97
C ALA A 113 -6.91 -9.65 10.70
N VAL A 114 -6.39 -9.05 11.77
CA VAL A 114 -5.46 -9.68 12.69
C VAL A 114 -6.12 -9.65 14.07
N PRO A 115 -6.20 -10.78 14.80
CA PRO A 115 -6.60 -10.76 16.20
C PRO A 115 -5.71 -9.75 16.93
N ALA A 116 -6.32 -8.81 17.65
CA ALA A 116 -5.54 -7.89 18.47
C ALA A 116 -4.62 -8.75 19.38
N PRO A 117 -3.32 -8.44 19.48
CA PRO A 117 -2.47 -9.14 20.42
C PRO A 117 -3.13 -9.12 21.81
N ASP A 118 -3.17 -10.28 22.47
CA ASP A 118 -3.86 -10.52 23.77
C ASP A 118 -3.48 -9.50 24.87
N ASP A 119 -2.40 -8.77 24.65
CA ASP A 119 -1.81 -7.74 25.47
C ASP A 119 -2.44 -6.34 25.30
N GLY A 120 -3.46 -6.17 24.45
CA GLY A 120 -4.26 -4.93 24.38
C GLY A 120 -3.48 -3.69 23.90
N LEU A 121 -2.27 -3.87 23.39
CA LEU A 121 -1.48 -2.80 22.78
C LEU A 121 -2.10 -2.39 21.45
N ARG A 122 -2.89 -1.32 21.49
CA ARG A 122 -3.29 -0.59 20.29
C ARG A 122 -2.04 0.05 19.66
N PRO A 123 -1.92 0.07 18.32
CA PRO A 123 -0.86 0.83 17.67
C PRO A 123 -0.81 2.25 18.24
N ALA A 124 0.38 2.77 18.55
CA ALA A 124 0.54 4.09 19.18
C ALA A 124 -0.20 5.21 18.42
N ALA A 125 -0.28 5.08 17.09
CA ALA A 125 -0.99 5.99 16.21
C ALA A 125 -2.53 5.89 16.28
N GLU A 126 -3.12 4.79 16.78
CA GLU A 126 -4.55 4.78 17.18
C GLU A 126 -4.80 5.68 18.40
N GLY A 127 -3.80 5.85 19.27
CA GLY A 127 -3.87 6.71 20.45
C GLY A 127 -4.05 8.20 20.13
N LEU A 128 -3.75 8.62 18.90
CA LEU A 128 -3.98 9.99 18.43
C LEU A 128 -5.46 10.31 18.19
N GLY A 129 -6.33 9.29 18.23
CA GLY A 129 -7.74 9.43 17.87
C GLY A 129 -7.95 9.58 16.36
N VAL A 130 -9.20 9.37 15.93
CA VAL A 130 -9.58 9.35 14.51
C VAL A 130 -9.28 10.68 13.80
N ASP A 131 -9.33 11.81 14.51
CA ASP A 131 -9.08 13.13 13.93
C ASP A 131 -7.64 13.30 13.44
N GLY A 132 -6.68 12.60 14.05
CA GLY A 132 -5.27 12.59 13.66
C GLY A 132 -4.98 11.78 12.38
N TRP A 133 -5.88 10.89 11.97
CA TRP A 133 -5.67 9.97 10.85
C TRP A 133 -5.75 10.66 9.49
N SER A 134 -4.85 10.35 8.56
CA SER A 134 -4.92 10.91 7.20
C SER A 134 -6.26 10.64 6.50
N ASP A 135 -6.58 11.42 5.48
CA ASP A 135 -7.79 11.21 4.68
C ASP A 135 -7.82 9.82 4.04
N TRP A 136 -6.64 9.30 3.66
CA TRP A 136 -6.50 7.94 3.16
C TRP A 136 -6.87 6.91 4.22
N LEU A 137 -6.31 7.04 5.43
CA LEU A 137 -6.58 6.12 6.54
C LEU A 137 -8.06 6.18 6.95
N GLN A 138 -8.62 7.38 7.11
CA GLN A 138 -10.04 7.54 7.44
C GLN A 138 -10.95 6.92 6.38
N LEU A 139 -10.66 7.11 5.09
CA LEU A 139 -11.48 6.56 4.00
C LEU A 139 -11.37 5.04 3.93
N ARG A 140 -10.18 4.48 4.08
CA ARG A 140 -9.96 3.02 4.14
C ARG A 140 -10.68 2.43 5.35
N ALA A 141 -10.47 2.98 6.54
CA ALA A 141 -11.12 2.53 7.77
C ALA A 141 -12.65 2.63 7.68
N ALA A 142 -13.20 3.70 7.12
CA ALA A 142 -14.64 3.83 6.91
C ALA A 142 -15.24 2.69 6.06
N SER A 143 -14.43 2.10 5.17
CA SER A 143 -14.86 1.06 4.24
C SER A 143 -14.65 -0.36 4.80
N SER A 144 -13.63 -0.58 5.62
CA SER A 144 -13.19 -1.91 6.04
C SER A 144 -13.20 -2.18 7.54
N ALA A 145 -13.38 -1.15 8.39
CA ALA A 145 -13.40 -1.34 9.83
C ALA A 145 -14.61 -2.18 10.26
N THR A 146 -14.39 -3.09 11.20
CA THR A 146 -15.44 -3.89 11.84
C THR A 146 -15.79 -3.34 13.22
N ARG A 147 -14.92 -2.48 13.77
CA ARG A 147 -15.10 -1.80 15.05
C ARG A 147 -16.17 -0.72 15.00
N ALA A 148 -17.24 -0.91 15.76
CA ALA A 148 -18.39 0.00 15.80
C ALA A 148 -18.03 1.40 16.30
N ASP A 149 -17.15 1.52 17.29
CA ASP A 149 -16.67 2.79 17.86
C ASP A 149 -15.93 3.65 16.82
N VAL A 150 -15.09 3.00 16.00
CA VAL A 150 -14.36 3.66 14.91
C VAL A 150 -15.32 4.14 13.83
N LEU A 151 -16.28 3.30 13.42
CA LEU A 151 -17.29 3.66 12.42
C LEU A 151 -18.22 4.78 12.91
N ASP A 152 -18.64 4.77 14.17
CA ASP A 152 -19.41 5.85 14.78
C ASP A 152 -18.67 7.18 14.73
N THR A 153 -17.41 7.17 15.15
CA THR A 153 -16.57 8.36 15.14
C THR A 153 -16.41 8.89 13.72
N LEU A 154 -16.08 8.03 12.76
CA LEU A 154 -15.92 8.43 11.36
C LEU A 154 -17.22 8.93 10.73
N ALA A 155 -18.38 8.36 11.08
CA ALA A 155 -19.68 8.83 10.59
C ALA A 155 -20.03 10.23 11.13
N ALA A 156 -19.68 10.50 12.38
CA ALA A 156 -19.94 11.80 13.03
C ALA A 156 -18.95 12.89 12.60
N SER A 157 -17.64 12.62 12.66
CA SER A 157 -16.59 13.65 12.54
C SER A 157 -15.57 13.41 11.42
N GLY A 158 -15.74 12.37 10.59
CA GLY A 158 -14.82 12.10 9.48
C GLY A 158 -14.59 13.34 8.62
N ARG A 159 -13.35 13.59 8.18
CA ARG A 159 -12.94 14.89 7.63
C ARG A 159 -13.74 15.33 6.42
N THR A 160 -14.07 14.38 5.55
CA THR A 160 -14.84 14.66 4.34
C THR A 160 -16.25 14.09 4.43
N ARG A 161 -17.17 14.70 3.67
CA ARG A 161 -18.55 14.17 3.52
C ARG A 161 -18.54 12.72 3.02
N ARG A 162 -17.61 12.38 2.12
CA ARG A 162 -17.46 11.01 1.59
C ARG A 162 -17.12 10.03 2.70
N ILE A 163 -16.15 10.34 3.56
CA ILE A 163 -15.74 9.50 4.68
C ILE A 163 -16.94 9.24 5.61
N ARG A 164 -17.63 10.31 6.03
CA ARG A 164 -18.81 10.20 6.91
C ARG A 164 -19.89 9.30 6.33
N HIS A 165 -20.19 9.46 5.04
CA HIS A 165 -21.21 8.67 4.36
C HIS A 165 -20.84 7.19 4.23
N VAL A 166 -19.58 6.90 3.87
CA VAL A 166 -19.09 5.53 3.75
C VAL A 166 -19.14 4.84 5.11
N ALA A 167 -18.68 5.51 6.18
CA ALA A 167 -18.69 4.95 7.54
C ALA A 167 -20.11 4.62 8.03
N ALA A 168 -21.07 5.54 7.84
CA ALA A 168 -22.47 5.30 8.21
C ALA A 168 -23.09 4.11 7.44
N THR A 169 -22.75 3.98 6.16
CA THR A 169 -23.21 2.86 5.32
C THR A 169 -22.63 1.53 5.79
N THR A 170 -21.31 1.50 6.05
CA THR A 170 -20.62 0.30 6.54
C THR A 170 -21.16 -0.14 7.90
N ARG A 171 -21.38 0.81 8.82
CA ARG A 171 -22.02 0.54 10.13
C ARG A 171 -23.38 -0.12 9.99
N GLY A 172 -24.22 0.40 9.10
CA GLY A 172 -25.56 -0.13 8.86
C GLY A 172 -25.55 -1.57 8.32
N ARG A 173 -24.53 -1.95 7.55
CA ARG A 173 -24.35 -3.32 7.04
C ARG A 173 -23.92 -4.30 8.13
N GLY A 174 -23.00 -3.89 9.01
CA GLY A 174 -22.52 -4.73 10.11
C GLY A 174 -23.59 -5.00 11.19
N GLY A 175 -24.48 -4.03 11.44
CA GLY A 175 -25.55 -4.17 12.43
C GLY A 175 -26.75 -5.03 12.00
N GLY A 176 -26.89 -5.33 10.70
CA GLY A 176 -28.01 -6.11 10.17
C GLY A 176 -27.87 -7.63 10.27
N ALA A 177 -26.69 -8.15 10.62
CA ALA A 177 -26.40 -9.60 10.63
C ALA A 177 -26.64 -10.28 12.00
N GLY A 178 -27.08 -9.56 13.03
CA GLY A 178 -27.27 -10.08 14.39
C GLY A 178 -28.72 -10.02 14.90
N GLY A 179 -29.70 -9.91 14.00
CA GLY A 179 -31.09 -9.59 14.34
C GLY A 179 -32.13 -10.56 13.82
N GLU A 180 -31.85 -11.85 13.69
CA GLU A 180 -32.88 -12.90 13.55
C GLU A 180 -32.40 -14.19 14.24
N GLY A 181 -33.10 -14.61 15.30
CA GLY A 181 -32.83 -15.85 16.05
C GLY A 181 -33.19 -15.77 17.52
#